data_AF-A0A6P8WZ07-F1
#
_entry.id   AF-A0A6P8WZ07-F1
#
_cell.length_a   1.000
_cell.length_b   1.000
_cell.length_c   1.000
_cell.angle_alpha   90.00
_cell.angle_beta   90.00
_cell.angle_gamma   90.00
#
_symmetry.space_group_name_H-M   'P 1'
#
loop_
_entity.id
_entity.type
_entity.pdbx_description
1 polymer ?
#
loop_
_entity_poly.entity_id
_entity_poly.type
_entity_poly.pdbx_seq_one_letter_code
_entity_poly.pdbx_strand_id
1 'polypeptide(L)'
;MNHYCALSMTKPVLCVGNLSMDIITICKEQPEKGKENCSLETHWQRGGHASIVSFVLSLLNAQSEFLGMLSRSPILSAIITEMQGKGIEMMHCPKTDEDPAFSTIIVSKKPHSSSVIHCNREFPYCRYKDFKQLDLSRFGWVHFEARNVIETVQMVRAVLDYNNGKKERILTSLRVNSGYHENKHLIDMCDFVLFSRQLAMQQGWQSARQTCRQLDFDLRLPRLIHMKRPCFICSWGPKGAGCLTGEGVYHEMPPYKPQHIVDTHGAGACFTAGFIYATYIRSMSLSDAVEFANRVAGHKITDFGYNHIAKLNIYPIDVTKAADVDVPSAQYSEDSEAEAVICRKYLNRKINYSDGKYASQLLENPFLNQYAKPDADESSEKNIYPAYKSSMATMKSSLVSKSVQIKLKRNVSTPN
;
A
#
# COMPACT_ATOMS: atom_id res chain seq x y z
N MET A 1 -6.95 -39.12 12.99
CA MET A 1 -5.86 -39.25 12.00
C MET A 1 -5.15 -37.92 11.93
N ASN A 2 -3.90 -37.87 12.37
CA ASN A 2 -3.12 -36.65 12.52
C ASN A 2 -2.71 -36.13 11.14
N HIS A 3 -3.27 -34.98 10.74
CA HIS A 3 -2.70 -34.18 9.65
C HIS A 3 -1.40 -33.57 10.16
N TYR A 4 -0.27 -34.13 9.75
CA TYR A 4 1.02 -33.45 9.84
C TYR A 4 0.99 -32.26 8.88
N CYS A 5 0.56 -31.11 9.40
CA CYS A 5 0.79 -29.81 8.77
C CYS A 5 2.31 -29.57 8.84
N ALA A 6 2.96 -29.33 7.71
CA ALA A 6 4.36 -28.93 7.70
C ALA A 6 4.50 -27.69 8.61
N LEU A 7 5.33 -27.80 9.66
CA LEU A 7 5.63 -26.69 10.55
C LEU A 7 6.18 -25.54 9.70
N SER A 8 5.40 -24.47 9.57
CA SER A 8 5.91 -23.17 9.10
C SER A 8 7.07 -22.79 10.01
N MET A 9 8.31 -22.88 9.50
CA MET A 9 9.51 -22.45 10.22
C MET A 9 9.54 -20.93 10.45
N THR A 10 8.66 -20.19 9.77
CA THR A 10 8.55 -18.74 9.89
C THR A 10 7.62 -18.36 11.04
N LYS A 11 8.07 -17.41 11.88
CA LYS A 11 7.30 -16.83 12.98
C LYS A 11 5.97 -16.25 12.48
N PRO A 12 4.86 -16.34 13.25
CA PRO A 12 3.56 -15.79 12.87
C PRO A 12 3.55 -14.32 12.45
N VAL A 13 2.53 -13.98 11.66
CA VAL A 13 2.19 -12.61 11.25
C VAL A 13 1.08 -12.07 12.16
N LEU A 14 1.34 -10.97 12.86
CA LEU A 14 0.32 -10.26 13.64
C LEU A 14 -0.41 -9.25 12.75
N CYS A 15 -1.74 -9.30 12.72
CA CYS A 15 -2.59 -8.34 12.01
C CYS A 15 -3.36 -7.48 13.01
N VAL A 16 -3.05 -6.19 13.07
CA VAL A 16 -3.65 -5.21 13.99
C VAL A 16 -4.61 -4.30 13.24
N GLY A 17 -5.89 -4.30 13.61
CA GLY A 17 -6.89 -3.47 12.96
C GLY A 17 -8.32 -3.80 13.39
N ASN A 18 -9.27 -3.71 12.46
CA ASN A 18 -10.66 -3.96 12.78
C ASN A 18 -11.19 -5.30 12.25
N LEU A 19 -12.26 -5.76 12.90
CA LEU A 19 -13.19 -6.76 12.43
C LEU A 19 -14.54 -6.05 12.25
N SER A 20 -15.17 -6.22 11.09
CA SER A 20 -16.53 -5.71 10.84
C SER A 20 -17.41 -6.79 10.23
N MET A 21 -18.70 -6.53 10.22
CA MET A 21 -19.69 -7.30 9.50
C MET A 21 -20.13 -6.50 8.27
N ASP A 22 -19.87 -7.02 7.09
CA ASP A 22 -20.22 -6.34 5.84
C ASP A 22 -21.48 -7.00 5.25
N ILE A 23 -22.49 -6.18 4.97
CA ILE A 23 -23.76 -6.58 4.35
C ILE A 23 -23.63 -6.24 2.87
N ILE A 24 -23.55 -7.26 2.02
CA ILE A 24 -23.40 -7.07 0.59
C ILE A 24 -24.76 -7.31 -0.06
N THR A 25 -25.25 -6.28 -0.72
CA THR A 25 -26.54 -6.24 -1.40
C THR A 25 -26.29 -6.13 -2.89
N ILE A 26 -26.70 -7.15 -3.65
CA ILE A 26 -26.56 -7.19 -5.10
C ILE A 26 -27.83 -6.67 -5.72
N CYS A 27 -27.71 -5.63 -6.55
CA CYS A 27 -28.81 -5.02 -7.28
C CYS A 27 -28.59 -5.16 -8.79
N LYS A 28 -29.68 -5.12 -9.56
CA LYS A 28 -29.61 -5.08 -11.03
C LYS A 28 -28.93 -3.79 -11.50
N GLU A 29 -29.39 -2.67 -10.93
CA GLU A 29 -28.95 -1.31 -11.21
C GLU A 29 -28.70 -0.58 -9.88
N GLN A 30 -28.02 0.57 -9.93
CA GLN A 30 -27.75 1.37 -8.73
C GLN A 30 -29.09 1.88 -8.14
N PRO A 31 -29.30 1.77 -6.81
CA PRO A 31 -30.54 2.23 -6.21
C PRO A 31 -30.80 3.72 -6.45
N GLU A 32 -32.02 4.02 -6.93
CA GLU A 32 -32.43 5.40 -7.20
C GLU A 32 -32.96 6.10 -5.95
N LYS A 33 -32.62 7.39 -5.80
CA LYS A 33 -33.08 8.22 -4.69
C LYS A 33 -34.61 8.34 -4.69
N GLY A 34 -35.24 8.04 -3.55
CA GLY A 34 -36.67 8.22 -3.34
C GLY A 34 -37.56 7.14 -3.96
N LYS A 35 -36.96 6.06 -4.49
CA LYS A 35 -37.70 4.88 -4.97
C LYS A 35 -37.45 3.68 -4.06
N GLU A 36 -38.45 2.81 -3.97
CA GLU A 36 -38.25 1.47 -3.44
C GLU A 36 -37.48 0.65 -4.47
N ASN A 37 -36.41 -0.01 -4.03
CA ASN A 37 -35.54 -0.81 -4.86
C ASN A 37 -35.50 -2.23 -4.29
N CYS A 38 -35.54 -3.25 -5.16
CA CYS A 38 -35.39 -4.64 -4.75
C CYS A 38 -33.97 -5.12 -5.03
N SER A 39 -33.36 -5.80 -4.06
CA SER A 39 -32.11 -6.52 -4.29
C SER A 39 -32.39 -7.85 -4.98
N LEU A 40 -31.43 -8.31 -5.78
CA LEU A 40 -31.41 -9.65 -6.35
C LEU A 40 -30.97 -10.68 -5.31
N GLU A 41 -30.03 -10.28 -4.47
CA GLU A 41 -29.44 -11.12 -3.43
C GLU A 41 -28.90 -10.23 -2.31
N THR A 42 -28.86 -10.74 -1.09
CA THR A 42 -28.19 -10.08 0.03
C THR A 42 -27.56 -11.13 0.93
N HIS A 43 -26.29 -10.95 1.25
CA HIS A 43 -25.57 -11.86 2.12
C HIS A 43 -24.63 -11.10 3.05
N TRP A 44 -24.20 -11.84 4.06
CA TRP A 44 -23.48 -11.36 5.22
C TRP A 44 -22.06 -11.91 5.13
N GLN A 45 -21.07 -11.04 5.16
CA GLN A 45 -19.67 -11.42 4.99
C GLN A 45 -18.78 -10.74 6.02
N ARG A 46 -17.66 -11.39 6.35
CA ARG A 46 -16.60 -10.81 7.15
C ARG A 46 -16.01 -9.57 6.48
N GLY A 47 -16.05 -8.46 7.19
CA GLY A 47 -15.35 -7.24 6.85
C GLY A 47 -14.16 -6.97 7.75
N GLY A 48 -13.57 -5.79 7.54
CA GLY A 48 -12.42 -5.30 8.27
C GLY A 48 -11.11 -5.73 7.63
N HIS A 49 -10.20 -4.78 7.40
CA HIS A 49 -9.03 -5.04 6.57
C HIS A 49 -8.09 -6.04 7.24
N ALA A 50 -7.70 -5.79 8.50
CA ALA A 50 -6.82 -6.68 9.25
C ALA A 50 -7.44 -8.07 9.47
N SER A 51 -8.77 -8.14 9.69
CA SER A 51 -9.50 -9.40 9.79
C SER A 51 -9.40 -10.23 8.50
N ILE A 52 -9.65 -9.61 7.34
CA ILE A 52 -9.53 -10.31 6.04
C ILE A 52 -8.06 -10.70 5.77
N VAL A 53 -7.09 -9.82 6.06
CA VAL A 53 -5.66 -10.14 5.87
C VAL A 53 -5.26 -11.37 6.69
N SER A 54 -5.61 -11.40 7.99
CA SER A 54 -5.30 -12.54 8.86
C SER A 54 -5.91 -13.85 8.36
N PHE A 55 -7.12 -13.79 7.81
CA PHE A 55 -7.81 -14.95 7.24
C PHE A 55 -7.17 -15.48 5.98
N VAL A 56 -6.87 -14.58 5.04
CA VAL A 56 -6.26 -14.96 3.77
C VAL A 56 -4.85 -15.50 3.98
N LEU A 57 -4.09 -14.98 4.95
CA LEU A 57 -2.81 -15.57 5.35
C LEU A 57 -2.98 -17.02 5.81
N SER A 58 -3.98 -17.30 6.65
CA SER A 58 -4.29 -18.69 7.06
C SER A 58 -4.71 -19.57 5.88
N LEU A 59 -5.49 -19.05 4.92
CA LEU A 59 -5.83 -19.78 3.68
C LEU A 59 -4.60 -20.08 2.80
N LEU A 60 -3.58 -19.24 2.85
CA LEU A 60 -2.29 -19.45 2.21
C LEU A 60 -1.35 -20.35 3.05
N ASN A 61 -1.84 -20.94 4.14
CA ASN A 61 -1.10 -21.76 5.12
C ASN A 61 0.00 -21.01 5.90
N ALA A 62 -0.11 -19.69 6.04
CA ALA A 62 0.73 -18.91 6.94
C ALA A 62 0.07 -18.74 8.30
N GLN A 63 0.87 -18.87 9.36
CA GLN A 63 0.40 -18.64 10.73
C GLN A 63 0.13 -17.15 10.95
N SER A 64 -1.07 -16.84 11.46
CA SER A 64 -1.48 -15.46 11.74
C SER A 64 -2.16 -15.34 13.11
N GLU A 65 -1.92 -14.21 13.75
CA GLU A 65 -2.65 -13.76 14.95
C GLU A 65 -3.37 -12.46 14.60
N PHE A 66 -4.57 -12.28 15.12
CA PHE A 66 -5.37 -11.07 14.93
C PHE A 66 -5.48 -10.32 16.25
N LEU A 67 -5.25 -9.00 16.22
CA LEU A 67 -5.52 -8.08 17.32
C LEU A 67 -6.48 -6.99 16.86
N GLY A 68 -7.67 -6.99 17.44
CA GLY A 68 -8.69 -5.97 17.20
C GLY A 68 -9.79 -6.05 18.25
N MET A 69 -10.61 -5.00 18.34
CA MET A 69 -11.78 -5.01 19.22
C MET A 69 -12.81 -6.02 18.72
N LEU A 70 -13.23 -6.93 19.59
CA LEU A 70 -14.26 -7.93 19.31
C LEU A 70 -15.57 -7.56 20.01
N SER A 71 -16.67 -7.55 19.25
CA SER A 71 -18.01 -7.48 19.85
C SER A 71 -18.41 -8.85 20.41
N ARG A 72 -19.07 -8.85 21.57
CA ARG A 72 -19.74 -10.04 22.14
C ARG A 72 -21.09 -10.33 21.48
N SER A 73 -21.53 -9.52 20.52
CA SER A 73 -22.77 -9.73 19.78
C SER A 73 -22.76 -11.09 19.05
N PRO A 74 -23.85 -11.87 19.15
CA PRO A 74 -23.99 -13.15 18.44
C PRO A 74 -23.81 -13.06 16.92
N ILE A 75 -24.00 -11.87 16.33
CA ILE A 75 -23.82 -11.61 14.90
C ILE A 75 -22.41 -11.98 14.41
N LEU A 76 -21.38 -11.80 15.23
CA LEU A 76 -20.00 -12.14 14.86
C LEU A 76 -19.61 -13.60 15.18
N SER A 77 -20.47 -14.38 15.85
CA SER A 77 -20.12 -15.71 16.37
C SER A 77 -19.64 -16.66 15.27
N ALA A 78 -20.31 -16.67 14.12
CA ALA A 78 -19.92 -17.48 12.96
C ALA A 78 -18.52 -17.10 12.44
N ILE A 79 -18.22 -15.80 12.33
CA ILE A 79 -16.91 -15.32 11.88
C ILE A 79 -15.82 -15.68 12.88
N ILE A 80 -16.07 -15.46 14.17
CA ILE A 80 -15.10 -15.77 15.24
C ILE A 80 -14.80 -17.28 15.25
N THR A 81 -15.85 -18.11 15.14
CA THR A 81 -15.71 -19.58 15.09
C THR A 81 -14.92 -20.02 13.86
N GLU A 82 -15.18 -19.41 12.70
CA GLU A 82 -14.44 -19.71 11.47
C GLU A 82 -12.95 -19.30 11.60
N MET A 83 -12.65 -18.15 12.20
CA MET A 83 -11.27 -17.73 12.47
C MET A 83 -10.54 -18.70 13.40
N GLN A 84 -11.21 -19.14 14.48
CA GLN A 84 -10.66 -20.13 15.40
C GLN A 84 -10.43 -21.49 14.72
N GLY A 85 -11.38 -21.95 13.90
CA GLY A 85 -11.26 -23.19 13.13
C GLY A 85 -10.13 -23.16 12.09
N LYS A 86 -9.72 -21.96 11.65
CA LYS A 86 -8.55 -21.73 10.79
C LYS A 86 -7.24 -21.48 11.56
N GLY A 87 -7.26 -21.64 12.88
CA GLY A 87 -6.08 -21.50 13.74
C GLY A 87 -5.59 -20.06 13.92
N ILE A 88 -6.46 -19.06 13.71
CA ILE A 88 -6.09 -17.66 13.92
C ILE A 88 -6.22 -17.35 15.42
N GLU A 89 -5.08 -17.06 16.05
CA GLU A 89 -5.05 -16.67 17.46
C GLU A 89 -5.73 -15.31 17.65
N MET A 90 -6.55 -15.17 18.70
CA MET A 90 -7.29 -13.96 19.05
C MET A 90 -7.39 -13.76 20.57
N MET A 91 -6.51 -14.41 21.35
CA MET A 91 -6.61 -14.44 22.82
C MET A 91 -6.48 -13.03 23.42
N HIS A 92 -5.61 -12.21 22.85
CA HIS A 92 -5.31 -10.86 23.34
C HIS A 92 -6.27 -9.78 22.81
N CYS A 93 -7.29 -10.17 22.03
CA CYS A 93 -8.28 -9.23 21.53
C CYS A 93 -9.16 -8.67 22.67
N PRO A 94 -9.23 -7.35 22.86
CA PRO A 94 -10.18 -6.76 23.78
C PRO A 94 -11.62 -7.01 23.32
N LYS A 95 -12.57 -7.05 24.26
CA LYS A 95 -13.99 -7.34 24.00
C LYS A 95 -14.91 -6.24 24.49
N THR A 96 -15.96 -5.94 23.72
CA THR A 96 -17.03 -4.97 24.06
C THR A 96 -18.43 -5.60 23.90
N ASP A 97 -19.43 -5.06 24.60
CA ASP A 97 -20.85 -5.40 24.43
C ASP A 97 -21.54 -4.61 23.32
N GLU A 98 -20.87 -3.58 22.77
CA GLU A 98 -21.40 -2.82 21.64
C GLU A 98 -21.54 -3.71 20.40
N ASP A 99 -22.58 -3.47 19.59
CA ASP A 99 -22.72 -4.14 18.29
C ASP A 99 -21.46 -3.94 17.43
N PRO A 100 -21.13 -4.88 16.54
CA PRO A 100 -19.94 -4.74 15.72
C PRO A 100 -20.03 -3.55 14.76
N ALA A 101 -18.89 -3.15 14.21
CA ALA A 101 -18.89 -2.22 13.09
C ALA A 101 -19.57 -2.87 11.86
N PHE A 102 -20.41 -2.11 11.17
CA PHE A 102 -21.09 -2.55 9.95
C PHE A 102 -20.69 -1.72 8.74
N SER A 103 -20.59 -2.36 7.58
CA SER A 103 -20.60 -1.67 6.28
C SER A 103 -21.68 -2.26 5.40
N THR A 104 -22.42 -1.42 4.69
CA THR A 104 -23.35 -1.86 3.65
C THR A 104 -22.70 -1.63 2.29
N ILE A 105 -22.64 -2.67 1.48
CA ILE A 105 -21.98 -2.66 0.18
C ILE A 105 -23.03 -2.96 -0.87
N ILE A 106 -23.31 -1.97 -1.70
CA ILE A 106 -24.25 -2.10 -2.80
C ILE A 106 -23.46 -2.40 -4.07
N VAL A 107 -23.71 -3.56 -4.66
CA VAL A 107 -23.09 -3.99 -5.92
C VAL A 107 -24.13 -3.94 -7.02
N SER A 108 -23.94 -3.07 -7.99
CA SER A 108 -24.77 -2.98 -9.19
C SER A 108 -24.18 -3.84 -10.31
N LYS A 109 -25.02 -4.64 -10.99
CA LYS A 109 -24.61 -5.40 -12.19
C LYS A 109 -24.57 -4.53 -13.45
N LYS A 110 -25.37 -3.46 -13.53
CA LYS A 110 -25.50 -2.59 -14.71
C LYS A 110 -25.58 -1.10 -14.31
N PRO A 111 -24.55 -0.27 -14.60
CA PRO A 111 -23.17 -0.66 -14.90
C PRO A 111 -22.54 -1.42 -13.72
N HIS A 112 -21.46 -2.15 -13.96
CA HIS A 112 -20.73 -2.83 -12.86
C HIS A 112 -20.08 -1.78 -11.95
N SER A 113 -20.66 -1.59 -10.77
CA SER A 113 -20.17 -0.64 -9.78
C SER A 113 -20.42 -1.15 -8.36
N SER A 114 -19.57 -0.71 -7.43
CA SER A 114 -19.78 -0.94 -6.00
C SER A 114 -19.80 0.39 -5.26
N SER A 115 -20.70 0.50 -4.29
CA SER A 115 -20.81 1.63 -3.37
C SER A 115 -20.72 1.10 -1.96
N VAL A 116 -19.84 1.68 -1.14
CA VAL A 116 -19.65 1.28 0.24
C VAL A 116 -20.19 2.38 1.14
N ILE A 117 -21.12 2.01 2.01
CA ILE A 117 -21.70 2.86 3.04
C ILE A 117 -21.17 2.34 4.37
N HIS A 118 -20.27 3.09 4.98
CA HIS A 118 -19.77 2.76 6.31
C HIS A 118 -20.71 3.31 7.38
N CYS A 119 -20.97 2.51 8.42
CA CYS A 119 -21.58 3.03 9.63
C CYS A 119 -20.60 4.02 10.29
N ASN A 120 -21.04 5.27 10.50
CA ASN A 120 -20.23 6.30 11.16
C ASN A 120 -20.31 6.24 12.69
N ARG A 121 -21.08 5.31 13.25
CA ARG A 121 -21.13 5.09 14.70
C ARG A 121 -19.72 4.72 15.16
N GLU A 122 -19.23 5.42 16.18
CA GLU A 122 -17.96 5.07 16.80
C GLU A 122 -18.05 3.64 17.33
N PHE A 123 -17.06 2.82 16.97
CA PHE A 123 -16.85 1.50 17.53
C PHE A 123 -15.48 1.50 18.21
N PRO A 124 -15.34 0.99 19.45
CA PRO A 124 -14.08 1.00 20.16
C PRO A 124 -12.96 0.35 19.36
N TYR A 125 -11.77 0.93 19.42
CA TYR A 125 -10.56 0.38 18.78
C TYR A 125 -9.66 -0.29 19.83
N CYS A 126 -8.82 -1.24 19.40
CA CYS A 126 -7.81 -1.84 20.27
C CYS A 126 -6.79 -0.78 20.71
N ARG A 127 -6.42 -0.77 21.99
CA ARG A 127 -5.52 0.23 22.54
C ARG A 127 -4.11 -0.34 22.70
N TYR A 128 -3.13 0.53 22.86
CA TYR A 128 -1.74 0.16 23.10
C TYR A 128 -1.58 -0.75 24.33
N LYS A 129 -2.41 -0.57 25.37
CA LYS A 129 -2.43 -1.46 26.55
C LYS A 129 -2.76 -2.93 26.19
N ASP A 130 -3.55 -3.15 25.14
CA ASP A 130 -3.94 -4.49 24.69
C ASP A 130 -2.78 -5.08 23.88
N PHE A 131 -2.19 -4.28 22.99
CA PHE A 131 -0.98 -4.64 22.24
C PHE A 131 0.21 -4.98 23.12
N LYS A 132 0.42 -4.26 24.23
CA LYS A 132 1.54 -4.46 25.16
C LYS A 132 1.51 -5.83 25.86
N GLN A 133 0.37 -6.51 25.88
CA GLN A 133 0.25 -7.85 26.47
C GLN A 133 0.87 -8.95 25.58
N LEU A 134 1.08 -8.65 24.29
CA LEU A 134 1.67 -9.58 23.35
C LEU A 134 3.17 -9.77 23.59
N ASP A 135 3.61 -11.03 23.53
CA ASP A 135 5.04 -11.34 23.41
C ASP A 135 5.50 -11.10 21.97
N LEU A 136 6.13 -9.94 21.74
CA LEU A 136 6.66 -9.56 20.43
C LEU A 136 7.68 -10.55 19.87
N SER A 137 8.34 -11.36 20.71
CA SER A 137 9.35 -12.31 20.25
C SER A 137 8.80 -13.44 19.38
N ARG A 138 7.48 -13.70 19.50
CA ARG A 138 6.74 -14.69 18.72
C ARG A 138 6.54 -14.28 17.26
N PHE A 139 6.55 -12.98 16.93
CA PHE A 139 6.25 -12.51 15.59
C PHE A 139 7.50 -12.18 14.80
N GLY A 140 7.44 -12.36 13.47
CA GLY A 140 8.43 -11.78 12.56
C GLY A 140 7.86 -10.71 11.64
N TRP A 141 6.53 -10.54 11.64
CA TRP A 141 5.86 -9.48 10.89
C TRP A 141 4.66 -8.93 11.67
N VAL A 142 4.48 -7.61 11.66
CA VAL A 142 3.28 -6.93 12.16
C VAL A 142 2.68 -6.05 11.06
N HIS A 143 1.42 -6.33 10.71
CA HIS A 143 0.63 -5.53 9.79
C HIS A 143 -0.33 -4.63 10.56
N PHE A 144 -0.26 -3.32 10.31
CA PHE A 144 -1.10 -2.31 10.92
C PHE A 144 -2.09 -1.72 9.92
N GLU A 145 -3.34 -1.61 10.33
CA GLU A 145 -4.33 -0.77 9.66
C GLU A 145 -4.39 0.62 10.34
N ALA A 146 -4.17 1.67 9.56
CA ALA A 146 -4.10 3.05 10.07
C ALA A 146 -5.51 3.62 10.33
N ARG A 147 -6.11 3.24 11.47
CA ARG A 147 -7.45 3.71 11.90
C ARG A 147 -7.43 4.68 13.08
N ASN A 148 -6.54 4.46 14.04
CA ASN A 148 -6.37 5.34 15.18
C ASN A 148 -4.89 5.72 15.29
N VAL A 149 -4.53 6.90 14.79
CA VAL A 149 -3.13 7.35 14.71
C VAL A 149 -2.44 7.29 16.07
N ILE A 150 -3.12 7.72 17.14
CA ILE A 150 -2.54 7.82 18.48
C ILE A 150 -2.15 6.44 18.99
N GLU A 151 -3.06 5.48 18.91
CA GLU A 151 -2.83 4.11 19.37
C GLU A 151 -1.82 3.39 18.46
N THR A 152 -1.99 3.48 17.14
CA THR A 152 -1.09 2.81 16.17
C THR A 152 0.35 3.33 16.27
N VAL A 153 0.58 4.63 16.50
CA VAL A 153 1.94 5.18 16.67
C VAL A 153 2.62 4.54 17.88
N GLN A 154 1.91 4.36 18.99
CA GLN A 154 2.48 3.73 20.19
C GLN A 154 2.83 2.26 19.93
N MET A 155 1.97 1.54 19.21
CA MET A 155 2.21 0.14 18.84
C MET A 155 3.42 -0.01 17.91
N VAL A 156 3.53 0.81 16.86
CA VAL A 156 4.68 0.78 15.95
C VAL A 156 5.97 1.15 16.69
N ARG A 157 5.94 2.15 17.58
CA ARG A 157 7.10 2.49 18.44
C ARG A 157 7.57 1.31 19.28
N ALA A 158 6.64 0.58 19.90
CA ALA A 158 7.01 -0.60 20.68
C ALA A 158 7.70 -1.68 19.84
N VAL A 159 7.30 -1.86 18.57
CA VAL A 159 8.00 -2.76 17.65
C VAL A 159 9.39 -2.23 17.26
N LEU A 160 9.53 -0.93 17.05
CA LEU A 160 10.82 -0.29 16.77
C LEU A 160 11.78 -0.40 17.96
N ASP A 161 11.29 -0.15 19.17
CA ASP A 161 12.05 -0.30 20.41
C ASP A 161 12.47 -1.75 20.63
N TYR A 162 11.57 -2.71 20.38
CA TYR A 162 11.87 -4.13 20.42
C TYR A 162 12.96 -4.54 19.42
N ASN A 163 12.95 -3.93 18.24
CA ASN A 163 13.92 -4.18 17.17
C ASN A 163 15.30 -3.55 17.42
N ASN A 164 15.40 -2.59 18.35
CA ASN A 164 16.65 -1.88 18.60
C ASN A 164 17.73 -2.85 19.11
N GLY A 165 18.90 -2.84 18.45
CA GLY A 165 20.03 -3.72 18.77
C GLY A 165 19.85 -5.20 18.37
N LYS A 166 18.75 -5.59 17.70
CA LYS A 166 18.51 -6.99 17.30
C LYS A 166 18.93 -7.26 15.85
N LYS A 167 19.52 -8.44 15.63
CA LYS A 167 19.82 -8.97 14.28
C LYS A 167 18.56 -9.43 13.56
N GLU A 168 17.77 -10.26 14.23
CA GLU A 168 16.44 -10.66 13.74
C GLU A 168 15.41 -9.62 14.17
N ARG A 169 14.85 -8.92 13.18
CA ARG A 169 13.90 -7.84 13.38
C ARG A 169 12.51 -8.24 12.91
N ILE A 170 11.51 -7.72 13.61
CA ILE A 170 10.12 -7.77 13.20
C ILE A 170 9.93 -6.75 12.07
N LEU A 171 9.45 -7.23 10.92
CA LEU A 171 9.06 -6.36 9.81
C LEU A 171 7.69 -5.73 10.06
N THR A 172 7.52 -4.50 9.61
CA THR A 172 6.29 -3.73 9.82
C THR A 172 5.70 -3.30 8.49
N SER A 173 4.39 -3.49 8.35
CA SER A 173 3.66 -2.98 7.19
C SER A 173 2.46 -2.16 7.62
N LEU A 174 2.15 -1.11 6.86
CA LEU A 174 1.04 -0.20 7.13
C LEU A 174 0.10 -0.14 5.94
N ARG A 175 -1.20 -0.35 6.19
CA ARG A 175 -2.25 0.02 5.25
C ARG A 175 -2.87 1.35 5.69
N VAL A 176 -2.73 2.39 4.86
CA VAL A 176 -3.40 3.67 5.09
C VAL A 176 -4.85 3.58 4.61
N ASN A 177 -5.81 3.57 5.53
CA ASN A 177 -7.23 3.40 5.21
C ASN A 177 -7.86 4.72 4.72
N SER A 178 -7.77 5.75 5.55
CA SER A 178 -8.26 7.11 5.29
C SER A 178 -7.34 8.12 5.99
N GLY A 179 -7.51 9.40 5.71
CA GLY A 179 -6.75 10.45 6.41
C GLY A 179 -5.24 10.38 6.14
N TYR A 180 -4.83 10.55 4.88
CA TYR A 180 -3.41 10.49 4.50
C TYR A 180 -2.54 11.47 5.31
N HIS A 181 -3.03 12.70 5.51
CA HIS A 181 -2.28 13.75 6.20
C HIS A 181 -2.07 13.44 7.69
N GLU A 182 -3.09 12.90 8.35
CA GLU A 182 -3.05 12.50 9.77
C GLU A 182 -2.11 11.31 9.99
N ASN A 183 -1.97 10.44 9.00
CA ASN A 183 -1.17 9.22 9.08
C ASN A 183 0.28 9.39 8.58
N LYS A 184 0.72 10.58 8.15
CA LYS A 184 2.09 10.81 7.62
C LYS A 184 3.20 10.30 8.54
N HIS A 185 3.04 10.45 9.85
CA HIS A 185 4.03 9.98 10.81
C HIS A 185 4.20 8.46 10.81
N LEU A 186 3.13 7.70 10.60
CA LEU A 186 3.18 6.23 10.56
C LEU A 186 3.88 5.72 9.30
N ILE A 187 3.75 6.45 8.19
CA ILE A 187 4.38 6.12 6.91
C ILE A 187 5.90 6.08 7.04
N ASP A 188 6.49 7.07 7.73
CA ASP A 188 7.94 7.14 7.95
C ASP A 188 8.48 6.02 8.86
N MET A 189 7.61 5.38 9.66
CA MET A 189 8.01 4.45 10.71
C MET A 189 7.98 2.97 10.30
N CYS A 190 7.35 2.64 9.17
CA CYS A 190 7.12 1.26 8.74
C CYS A 190 8.09 0.83 7.64
N ASP A 191 8.33 -0.48 7.50
CA ASP A 191 9.18 -1.03 6.43
C ASP A 191 8.45 -1.06 5.08
N PHE A 192 7.14 -1.33 5.09
CA PHE A 192 6.30 -1.39 3.91
C PHE A 192 5.03 -0.55 4.09
N VAL A 193 4.65 0.22 3.07
CA VAL A 193 3.43 1.02 3.09
C VAL A 193 2.58 0.68 1.88
N LEU A 194 1.37 0.18 2.14
CA LEU A 194 0.40 -0.21 1.13
C LEU A 194 -0.65 0.89 0.96
N PHE A 195 -0.83 1.36 -0.28
CA PHE A 195 -1.72 2.45 -0.66
C PHE A 195 -2.77 2.00 -1.68
N SER A 196 -4.04 2.33 -1.48
CA SER A 196 -5.10 1.99 -2.44
C SER A 196 -5.26 3.07 -3.50
N ARG A 197 -5.71 2.64 -4.68
CA ARG A 197 -6.21 3.54 -5.74
C ARG A 197 -7.23 4.55 -5.23
N GLN A 198 -8.20 4.12 -4.41
CA GLN A 198 -9.26 5.02 -3.92
C GLN A 198 -8.66 6.19 -3.12
N LEU A 199 -7.74 5.90 -2.18
CA LEU A 199 -7.10 6.93 -1.38
C LEU A 199 -6.18 7.81 -2.24
N ALA A 200 -5.44 7.22 -3.18
CA ALA A 200 -4.62 7.98 -4.12
C ALA A 200 -5.44 8.96 -4.96
N MET A 201 -6.60 8.52 -5.48
CA MET A 201 -7.51 9.37 -6.24
C MET A 201 -8.10 10.51 -5.39
N GLN A 202 -8.36 10.27 -4.10
CA GLN A 202 -8.76 11.33 -3.15
C GLN A 202 -7.68 12.40 -2.96
N GLN A 203 -6.40 12.02 -3.10
CA GLN A 203 -5.27 12.97 -3.10
C GLN A 203 -5.03 13.63 -4.47
N GLY A 204 -5.83 13.30 -5.49
CA GLY A 204 -5.68 13.79 -6.86
C GLY A 204 -4.64 13.04 -7.70
N TRP A 205 -4.08 11.94 -7.20
CA TRP A 205 -3.07 11.15 -7.93
C TRP A 205 -3.73 10.15 -8.88
N GLN A 206 -3.22 10.07 -10.11
CA GLN A 206 -3.88 9.41 -11.24
C GLN A 206 -3.26 8.05 -11.62
N SER A 207 -2.13 7.68 -11.01
CA SER A 207 -1.46 6.41 -11.28
C SER A 207 -0.75 5.85 -10.04
N ALA A 208 -0.47 4.54 -10.05
CA ALA A 208 0.36 3.90 -9.04
C ALA A 208 1.77 4.51 -8.99
N ARG A 209 2.35 4.84 -10.15
CA ARG A 209 3.65 5.50 -10.28
C ARG A 209 3.67 6.87 -9.60
N GLN A 210 2.69 7.72 -9.93
CA GLN A 210 2.58 9.04 -9.32
C GLN A 210 2.39 8.92 -7.81
N THR A 211 1.54 8.00 -7.37
CA THR A 211 1.29 7.74 -5.95
C THR A 211 2.58 7.39 -5.21
N CYS A 212 3.34 6.40 -5.70
CA CYS A 212 4.58 5.99 -5.05
C CYS A 212 5.61 7.12 -5.01
N ARG A 213 5.73 7.90 -6.08
CA ARG A 213 6.65 9.06 -6.13
C ARG A 213 6.21 10.18 -5.20
N GLN A 214 4.92 10.46 -5.07
CA GLN A 214 4.44 11.49 -4.16
C GLN A 214 4.61 11.08 -2.71
N LEU A 215 4.33 9.82 -2.36
CA LEU A 215 4.58 9.28 -1.02
C LEU A 215 6.06 9.43 -0.67
N ASP A 216 6.95 9.11 -1.61
CA ASP A 216 8.40 9.22 -1.43
C ASP A 216 8.91 10.66 -1.29
N PHE A 217 8.31 11.59 -2.03
CA PHE A 217 8.58 13.02 -1.95
C PHE A 217 8.10 13.62 -0.63
N ASP A 218 6.94 13.18 -0.14
CA ASP A 218 6.33 13.66 1.09
C ASP A 218 7.01 13.13 2.36
N LEU A 219 7.90 12.15 2.25
CA LEU A 219 8.70 11.66 3.38
C LEU A 219 9.49 12.82 4.00
N ARG A 220 9.46 12.92 5.33
CA ARG A 220 10.20 13.96 6.06
C ARG A 220 11.71 13.81 5.95
N LEU A 221 12.20 12.62 5.62
CA LEU A 221 13.62 12.28 5.57
C LEU A 221 14.19 12.54 4.17
N PRO A 222 15.16 13.45 3.99
CA PRO A 222 15.85 13.62 2.71
C PRO A 222 16.59 12.33 2.31
N ARG A 223 16.62 12.01 1.00
CA ARG A 223 17.37 10.85 0.45
C ARG A 223 18.88 10.92 0.72
N LEU A 224 19.42 12.09 1.08
CA LEU A 224 20.83 12.29 1.38
C LEU A 224 21.28 11.66 2.71
N ILE A 225 20.34 11.27 3.58
CA ILE A 225 20.66 10.56 4.82
C ILE A 225 20.54 9.06 4.53
N HIS A 226 21.59 8.28 4.79
CA HIS A 226 21.59 6.80 4.70
C HIS A 226 20.71 6.16 5.80
N MET A 227 19.44 6.55 5.88
CA MET A 227 18.42 5.94 6.72
C MET A 227 17.55 5.02 5.89
N LYS A 228 17.10 3.93 6.52
CA LYS A 228 16.18 2.97 5.91
C LYS A 228 14.88 3.69 5.52
N ARG A 229 14.52 3.64 4.24
CA ARG A 229 13.27 4.16 3.70
C ARG A 229 12.22 3.05 3.57
N PRO A 230 10.92 3.37 3.70
CA PRO A 230 9.85 2.43 3.43
C PRO A 230 9.85 2.04 1.95
N CYS A 231 9.45 0.80 1.66
CA CYS A 231 9.02 0.42 0.33
C CYS A 231 7.53 0.78 0.17
N PHE A 232 7.17 1.42 -0.93
CA PHE A 232 5.79 1.77 -1.23
C PHE A 232 5.18 0.77 -2.20
N ILE A 233 3.96 0.33 -1.91
CA ILE A 233 3.20 -0.58 -2.76
C ILE A 233 1.83 0.05 -3.02
N CYS A 234 1.44 0.15 -4.29
CA CYS A 234 0.18 0.75 -4.68
C CYS A 234 -0.60 -0.17 -5.62
N SER A 235 -1.71 -0.72 -5.11
CA SER A 235 -2.64 -1.52 -5.92
C SER A 235 -3.55 -0.61 -6.74
N TRP A 236 -3.64 -0.83 -8.05
CA TRP A 236 -4.41 -0.03 -9.00
C TRP A 236 -5.55 -0.78 -9.71
N GLY A 237 -6.03 -1.86 -9.10
CA GLY A 237 -7.17 -2.65 -9.57
C GLY A 237 -6.95 -3.18 -11.00
N PRO A 238 -7.81 -2.83 -11.98
CA PRO A 238 -7.72 -3.36 -13.33
C PRO A 238 -6.46 -2.93 -14.11
N LYS A 239 -5.64 -2.01 -13.57
CA LYS A 239 -4.35 -1.62 -14.15
C LYS A 239 -3.14 -2.30 -13.48
N GLY A 240 -3.37 -3.22 -12.54
CA GLY A 240 -2.30 -3.93 -11.84
C GLY A 240 -1.85 -3.20 -10.59
N ALA A 241 -0.54 -3.15 -10.36
CA ALA A 241 0.05 -2.52 -9.18
C ALA A 241 1.42 -1.92 -9.49
N GLY A 242 1.85 -0.95 -8.71
CA GLY A 242 3.20 -0.40 -8.74
C GLY A 242 3.88 -0.52 -7.39
N CYS A 243 5.20 -0.57 -7.37
CA CYS A 243 5.98 -0.46 -6.15
C CYS A 243 7.24 0.38 -6.34
N LEU A 244 7.69 1.00 -5.25
CA LEU A 244 8.93 1.77 -5.18
C LEU A 244 9.78 1.18 -4.06
N THR A 245 11.01 0.79 -4.38
CA THR A 245 11.97 0.28 -3.39
C THR A 245 12.49 1.39 -2.49
N GLY A 246 13.10 1.03 -1.35
CA GLY A 246 13.75 1.99 -0.46
C GLY A 246 14.88 2.77 -1.13
N GLU A 247 15.52 2.17 -2.14
CA GLU A 247 16.56 2.79 -2.98
C GLU A 247 15.97 3.75 -4.03
N GLY A 248 14.64 3.77 -4.22
CA GLY A 248 13.96 4.62 -5.20
C GLY A 248 13.80 4.02 -6.59
N VAL A 249 13.94 2.70 -6.74
CA VAL A 249 13.67 2.01 -8.01
C VAL A 249 12.18 1.70 -8.10
N TYR A 250 11.54 2.12 -9.19
CA TYR A 250 10.11 1.90 -9.42
C TYR A 250 9.88 0.70 -10.35
N HIS A 251 8.95 -0.16 -9.97
CA HIS A 251 8.48 -1.29 -10.77
C HIS A 251 6.96 -1.23 -10.93
N GLU A 252 6.47 -1.77 -12.05
CA GLU A 252 5.04 -1.81 -12.37
C GLU A 252 4.67 -3.19 -12.89
N MET A 253 3.65 -3.79 -12.28
CA MET A 253 3.27 -5.18 -12.47
C MET A 253 1.87 -5.21 -13.09
N PRO A 254 1.67 -6.00 -14.16
CA PRO A 254 0.39 -6.07 -14.84
C PRO A 254 -0.70 -6.63 -13.92
N PRO A 255 -1.98 -6.32 -14.21
CA PRO A 255 -3.10 -6.94 -13.50
C PRO A 255 -3.18 -8.42 -13.83
N TYR A 256 -3.63 -9.22 -12.87
CA TYR A 256 -4.18 -10.54 -13.16
C TYR A 256 -5.62 -10.38 -13.64
N LYS A 257 -5.90 -10.74 -14.90
CA LYS A 257 -7.22 -10.60 -15.52
C LYS A 257 -7.95 -11.95 -15.54
N PRO A 258 -8.86 -12.22 -14.60
CA PRO A 258 -9.68 -13.42 -14.67
C PRO A 258 -10.70 -13.33 -15.80
N GLN A 259 -11.17 -14.48 -16.29
CA GLN A 259 -12.20 -14.57 -17.33
C GLN A 259 -13.55 -14.03 -16.85
N HIS A 260 -13.86 -14.22 -15.57
CA HIS A 260 -15.11 -13.79 -14.95
C HIS A 260 -14.83 -13.11 -13.61
N ILE A 261 -15.54 -12.00 -13.37
CA ILE A 261 -15.48 -11.22 -12.13
C ILE A 261 -16.82 -11.42 -11.41
N VAL A 262 -16.77 -11.97 -10.22
CA VAL A 262 -17.95 -12.28 -9.39
C VAL A 262 -18.05 -11.31 -8.22
N ASP A 263 -16.99 -11.18 -7.42
CA ASP A 263 -16.99 -10.38 -6.19
C ASP A 263 -15.67 -9.62 -6.03
N THR A 264 -15.70 -8.29 -6.06
CA THR A 264 -14.50 -7.45 -5.87
C THR A 264 -14.23 -7.04 -4.42
N HIS A 265 -15.15 -7.34 -3.50
CA HIS A 265 -15.07 -6.93 -2.10
C HIS A 265 -13.85 -7.52 -1.39
N GLY A 266 -13.09 -6.73 -0.62
CA GLY A 266 -11.91 -7.25 0.08
C GLY A 266 -10.71 -7.64 -0.82
N ALA A 267 -10.75 -7.41 -2.14
CA ALA A 267 -9.63 -7.73 -3.04
C ALA A 267 -8.33 -7.02 -2.63
N GLY A 268 -8.40 -5.78 -2.13
CA GLY A 268 -7.24 -5.06 -1.62
C GLY A 268 -6.64 -5.64 -0.33
N ALA A 269 -7.47 -6.25 0.53
CA ALA A 269 -6.98 -6.98 1.70
C ALA A 269 -6.31 -8.30 1.28
N CYS A 270 -6.87 -8.98 0.27
CA CYS A 270 -6.26 -10.20 -0.29
C CYS A 270 -4.93 -9.91 -0.99
N PHE A 271 -4.84 -8.78 -1.70
CA PHE A 271 -3.58 -8.25 -2.22
C PHE A 271 -2.55 -8.07 -1.09
N THR A 272 -2.95 -7.43 0.01
CA THR A 272 -2.08 -7.17 1.16
C THR A 272 -1.58 -8.48 1.79
N ALA A 273 -2.47 -9.46 2.00
CA ALA A 273 -2.11 -10.78 2.50
C ALA A 273 -1.16 -11.52 1.55
N GLY A 274 -1.44 -11.50 0.24
CA GLY A 274 -0.57 -12.08 -0.78
C GLY A 274 0.83 -11.46 -0.79
N PHE A 275 0.90 -10.14 -0.66
CA PHE A 275 2.17 -9.42 -0.57
C PHE A 275 2.97 -9.83 0.67
N ILE A 276 2.34 -9.86 1.85
CA ILE A 276 2.99 -10.28 3.10
C ILE A 276 3.48 -11.72 2.96
N TYR A 277 2.63 -12.63 2.47
CA TYR A 277 2.97 -14.03 2.26
C TYR A 277 4.19 -14.19 1.33
N ALA A 278 4.17 -13.55 0.17
CA ALA A 278 5.26 -13.65 -0.80
C ALA A 278 6.56 -13.04 -0.28
N THR A 279 6.49 -11.90 0.39
CA THR A 279 7.68 -11.21 0.91
C THR A 279 8.30 -11.96 2.09
N TYR A 280 7.48 -12.35 3.06
CA TYR A 280 7.97 -12.82 4.35
C TYR A 280 8.07 -14.34 4.43
N ILE A 281 7.07 -15.07 3.94
CA ILE A 281 7.03 -16.53 4.00
C ILE A 281 7.86 -17.13 2.87
N ARG A 282 7.79 -16.52 1.68
CA ARG A 282 8.50 -17.03 0.49
C ARG A 282 9.82 -16.30 0.18
N SER A 283 10.15 -15.24 0.90
CA SER A 283 11.37 -14.45 0.68
C SER A 283 11.53 -13.97 -0.77
N MET A 284 10.43 -13.63 -1.45
CA MET A 284 10.43 -13.17 -2.83
C MET A 284 10.95 -11.72 -2.93
N SER A 285 11.45 -11.34 -4.11
CA SER A 285 11.80 -9.94 -4.39
C SER A 285 10.57 -9.03 -4.31
N LEU A 286 10.78 -7.71 -4.15
CA LEU A 286 9.66 -6.76 -4.03
C LEU A 286 8.72 -6.81 -5.24
N SER A 287 9.25 -6.86 -6.46
CA SER A 287 8.45 -6.94 -7.69
C SER A 287 7.66 -8.25 -7.75
N ASP A 288 8.31 -9.38 -7.48
CA ASP A 288 7.68 -10.69 -7.57
C ASP A 288 6.62 -10.87 -6.47
N ALA A 289 6.85 -10.29 -5.29
CA ALA A 289 5.86 -10.28 -4.21
C ALA A 289 4.62 -9.46 -4.56
N VAL A 290 4.79 -8.33 -5.26
CA VAL A 290 3.68 -7.51 -5.76
C VAL A 290 2.93 -8.21 -6.91
N GLU A 291 3.64 -8.92 -7.77
CA GLU A 291 3.03 -9.75 -8.80
C GLU A 291 2.21 -10.90 -8.19
N PHE A 292 2.76 -11.59 -7.19
CA PHE A 292 2.03 -12.62 -6.45
C PHE A 292 0.79 -12.05 -5.75
N ALA A 293 0.89 -10.84 -5.16
CA ALA A 293 -0.24 -10.14 -4.58
C ALA A 293 -1.35 -9.85 -5.61
N ASN A 294 -1.00 -9.44 -6.84
CA ASN A 294 -1.96 -9.29 -7.94
C ASN A 294 -2.64 -10.62 -8.28
N ARG A 295 -1.91 -11.74 -8.29
CA ARG A 295 -2.48 -13.08 -8.52
C ARG A 295 -3.48 -13.47 -7.42
N VAL A 296 -3.15 -13.27 -6.15
CA VAL A 296 -4.05 -13.57 -5.02
C VAL A 296 -5.32 -12.71 -5.11
N ALA A 297 -5.19 -11.41 -5.36
CA ALA A 297 -6.34 -10.52 -5.50
C ALA A 297 -7.19 -10.86 -6.75
N GLY A 298 -6.53 -11.19 -7.86
CA GLY A 298 -7.19 -11.59 -9.10
C GLY A 298 -7.91 -12.93 -9.01
N HIS A 299 -7.40 -13.88 -8.23
CA HIS A 299 -8.10 -15.11 -7.90
C HIS A 299 -9.25 -14.86 -6.91
N LYS A 300 -9.08 -13.96 -5.94
CA LYS A 300 -10.15 -13.60 -5.02
C LYS A 300 -11.41 -13.17 -5.77
N ILE A 301 -11.28 -12.40 -6.85
CA ILE A 301 -12.44 -11.84 -7.53
C ILE A 301 -13.22 -12.83 -8.43
N THR A 302 -12.75 -14.08 -8.56
CA THR A 302 -13.40 -15.08 -9.44
C THR A 302 -14.56 -15.82 -8.79
N ASP A 303 -14.73 -15.72 -7.48
CA ASP A 303 -15.77 -16.43 -6.73
C ASP A 303 -16.17 -15.61 -5.49
N PHE A 304 -17.30 -15.97 -4.90
CA PHE A 304 -17.85 -15.29 -3.73
C PHE A 304 -17.10 -15.68 -2.45
N GLY A 305 -16.87 -14.70 -1.56
CA GLY A 305 -16.15 -14.94 -0.31
C GLY A 305 -14.63 -15.03 -0.49
N TYR A 306 -13.98 -15.83 0.36
CA TYR A 306 -12.51 -15.96 0.37
C TYR A 306 -12.03 -17.41 0.29
N ASN A 307 -12.88 -18.40 0.58
CA ASN A 307 -12.47 -19.79 0.80
C ASN A 307 -11.83 -20.45 -0.44
N HIS A 308 -12.19 -20.02 -1.65
CA HIS A 308 -11.58 -20.51 -2.89
C HIS A 308 -10.12 -20.10 -3.07
N ILE A 309 -9.61 -19.13 -2.29
CA ILE A 309 -8.18 -18.77 -2.28
C ILE A 309 -7.32 -19.95 -1.82
N ALA A 310 -7.85 -20.86 -0.98
CA ALA A 310 -7.13 -22.07 -0.58
C ALA A 310 -6.81 -23.01 -1.76
N LYS A 311 -7.50 -22.85 -2.90
CA LYS A 311 -7.26 -23.62 -4.15
C LYS A 311 -6.27 -22.91 -5.08
N LEU A 312 -5.78 -21.72 -4.73
CA LEU A 312 -4.82 -20.99 -5.53
C LEU A 312 -3.51 -21.79 -5.63
N ASN A 313 -2.99 -21.96 -6.84
CA ASN A 313 -1.67 -22.56 -7.00
C ASN A 313 -0.58 -21.59 -6.50
N ILE A 314 -0.06 -21.87 -5.31
CA ILE A 314 0.94 -21.07 -4.62
C ILE A 314 2.38 -21.38 -5.05
N TYR A 315 2.64 -22.51 -5.71
CA TYR A 315 3.97 -22.87 -6.21
C TYR A 315 4.20 -22.31 -7.61
N PRO A 316 5.44 -22.00 -8.00
CA PRO A 316 5.72 -21.73 -9.41
C PRO A 316 5.47 -23.02 -10.20
N ILE A 317 4.73 -22.92 -11.30
CA ILE A 317 5.02 -23.80 -12.44
C ILE A 317 6.28 -23.18 -13.03
N ASP A 318 7.35 -23.98 -13.11
CA ASP A 318 8.58 -23.56 -13.77
C ASP A 318 8.27 -22.90 -15.12
N VAL A 319 8.88 -21.74 -15.35
CA VAL A 319 8.95 -21.12 -16.67
C VAL A 319 10.02 -21.87 -17.48
N THR A 320 9.88 -23.18 -17.63
CA THR A 320 10.52 -23.89 -18.73
C THR A 320 9.57 -23.80 -19.91
N LYS A 321 9.87 -22.87 -20.82
CA LYS A 321 9.51 -22.91 -22.24
C LYS A 321 8.24 -23.72 -22.54
N ALA A 322 7.09 -23.05 -22.57
CA ALA A 322 6.04 -23.44 -23.50
C ALA A 322 6.48 -23.06 -24.92
N ALA A 323 7.54 -23.72 -25.39
CA ALA A 323 7.64 -24.07 -26.79
C ALA A 323 6.86 -25.38 -26.93
N ASP A 324 6.14 -25.51 -28.03
CA ASP A 324 5.39 -26.71 -28.45
C ASP A 324 3.99 -26.86 -27.85
N VAL A 325 3.09 -25.97 -28.28
CA VAL A 325 1.73 -26.40 -28.66
C VAL A 325 1.44 -25.80 -30.03
N ASP A 326 1.52 -26.66 -31.06
CA ASP A 326 1.01 -26.38 -32.40
C ASP A 326 -0.47 -25.97 -32.31
N VAL A 327 -0.79 -24.78 -32.83
CA VAL A 327 -2.17 -24.39 -33.15
C VAL A 327 -2.25 -24.11 -34.64
N PRO A 328 -3.17 -24.75 -35.38
CA PRO A 328 -3.26 -24.61 -36.84
C PRO A 328 -3.66 -23.20 -37.26
N SER A 329 -3.08 -22.78 -38.37
CA SER A 329 -3.39 -21.57 -39.11
C SER A 329 -4.89 -21.40 -39.39
N ALA A 330 -5.47 -20.30 -38.92
CA ALA A 330 -6.72 -19.75 -39.46
C ALA A 330 -6.56 -18.23 -39.63
N GLN A 331 -6.77 -17.80 -40.87
CA GLN A 331 -6.62 -16.46 -41.41
C GLN A 331 -7.53 -15.45 -40.70
N TYR A 332 -6.98 -14.27 -40.37
CA TYR A 332 -7.77 -13.05 -40.27
C TYR A 332 -7.02 -11.88 -40.90
N SER A 333 -7.83 -11.03 -41.51
CA SER A 333 -7.60 -10.09 -42.58
C SER A 333 -6.79 -8.85 -42.20
N GLU A 334 -6.22 -8.28 -43.27
CA GLU A 334 -5.54 -7.00 -43.39
C GLU A 334 -6.34 -5.81 -42.82
N ASP A 335 -5.59 -4.72 -42.58
CA ASP A 335 -6.01 -3.37 -42.17
C ASP A 335 -6.20 -3.08 -40.68
N SER A 336 -5.08 -2.88 -39.98
CA SER A 336 -4.81 -1.59 -39.29
C SER A 336 -3.33 -1.54 -38.89
N GLU A 337 -2.46 -1.45 -39.90
CA GLU A 337 -1.08 -1.02 -39.76
C GLU A 337 -1.04 0.51 -39.62
N ALA A 338 -0.84 1.03 -38.41
CA ALA A 338 -0.47 2.45 -38.24
C ALA A 338 0.48 2.76 -37.06
N GLU A 339 0.80 1.84 -36.15
CA GLU A 339 1.69 2.17 -35.02
C GLU A 339 2.90 1.25 -34.83
N ALA A 340 3.13 0.30 -35.75
CA ALA A 340 4.28 -0.61 -35.69
C ALA A 340 5.55 -0.13 -36.44
N VAL A 341 5.59 1.12 -36.91
CA VAL A 341 6.66 1.61 -37.82
C VAL A 341 7.88 2.24 -37.10
N ILE A 342 7.86 2.45 -35.78
CA ILE A 342 9.00 3.13 -35.11
C ILE A 342 10.03 2.18 -34.45
N CYS A 343 9.77 0.87 -34.33
CA CYS A 343 10.68 -0.04 -33.59
C CYS A 343 11.35 -1.16 -34.40
N ARG A 344 11.34 -1.11 -35.75
CA ARG A 344 12.05 -2.12 -36.57
C ARG A 344 13.23 -1.62 -37.41
N LYS A 345 13.61 -0.34 -37.34
CA LYS A 345 14.72 0.20 -38.14
C LYS A 345 16.11 0.08 -37.49
N TYR A 346 16.21 -0.26 -36.20
CA TYR A 346 17.48 -0.17 -35.46
C TYR A 346 18.07 -1.47 -34.89
N LEU A 347 17.43 -2.63 -35.07
CA LEU A 347 17.91 -3.87 -34.42
C LEU A 347 18.52 -4.95 -35.33
N ASN A 348 18.64 -4.73 -36.64
CA ASN A 348 19.27 -5.72 -37.54
C ASN A 348 20.23 -5.09 -38.58
N ARG A 349 21.29 -4.42 -38.12
CA ARG A 349 22.46 -4.16 -38.98
C ARG A 349 23.58 -5.15 -38.67
N LYS A 350 24.04 -5.85 -39.70
CA LYS A 350 25.28 -6.64 -39.67
C LYS A 350 26.46 -5.71 -39.38
N ILE A 351 27.31 -6.11 -38.43
CA ILE A 351 28.57 -5.44 -38.13
C ILE A 351 29.58 -5.87 -39.21
N ASN A 352 30.08 -4.91 -39.99
CA ASN A 352 31.26 -5.09 -40.82
C ASN A 352 32.43 -4.37 -40.11
N TYR A 353 33.55 -5.06 -39.94
CA TYR A 353 34.79 -4.45 -39.47
C TYR A 353 35.32 -3.48 -40.54
N SER A 354 35.74 -2.28 -40.14
CA SER A 354 36.26 -1.26 -41.05
C SER A 354 37.79 -1.24 -41.07
N ASP A 355 38.35 -1.21 -42.27
CA ASP A 355 39.79 -1.14 -42.53
C ASP A 355 40.33 0.28 -42.25
N GLY A 356 40.57 0.60 -40.97
CA GLY A 356 41.63 1.51 -40.51
C GLY A 356 41.90 2.84 -41.24
N LYS A 357 40.92 3.48 -41.89
CA LYS A 357 41.06 4.81 -42.49
C LYS A 357 39.80 5.63 -42.22
N TYR A 358 40.00 6.93 -41.98
CA TYR A 358 39.05 7.95 -41.51
C TYR A 358 38.96 8.11 -39.98
N ALA A 359 40.11 8.44 -39.39
CA ALA A 359 40.14 9.45 -38.34
C ALA A 359 39.92 10.85 -38.95
N SER A 360 39.61 11.81 -38.08
CA SER A 360 39.52 13.27 -38.29
C SER A 360 38.38 13.78 -39.18
N GLN A 361 37.28 14.22 -38.54
CA GLN A 361 36.48 15.41 -38.90
C GLN A 361 35.29 15.52 -37.93
N LEU A 362 35.56 15.94 -36.69
CA LEU A 362 34.55 16.52 -35.76
C LEU A 362 35.24 17.31 -34.62
N LEU A 363 36.44 17.82 -34.90
CA LEU A 363 37.10 18.89 -34.18
C LEU A 363 37.44 19.91 -35.24
N GLU A 364 36.52 20.85 -35.50
CA GLU A 364 36.72 22.15 -36.15
C GLU A 364 35.36 22.63 -36.69
N ASN A 365 34.71 23.54 -35.95
CA ASN A 365 34.05 24.64 -36.63
C ASN A 365 34.27 25.93 -35.80
N PRO A 366 34.77 27.02 -36.42
CA PRO A 366 35.47 28.09 -35.73
C PRO A 366 34.59 29.34 -35.64
N PHE A 367 33.96 29.56 -34.50
CA PHE A 367 33.43 30.87 -34.12
C PHE A 367 33.42 30.92 -32.59
N LEU A 368 34.48 31.51 -32.00
CA LEU A 368 34.52 32.21 -30.69
C LEU A 368 35.92 32.34 -30.06
N ASN A 369 37.02 32.14 -30.80
CA ASN A 369 38.38 32.50 -30.36
C ASN A 369 39.07 33.47 -31.33
N GLN A 370 38.63 34.72 -31.30
CA GLN A 370 39.45 35.92 -31.54
C GLN A 370 39.10 36.79 -30.32
N TYR A 371 39.95 37.00 -29.32
CA TYR A 371 41.24 37.68 -29.38
C TYR A 371 42.07 37.32 -28.14
N ALA A 372 43.34 36.97 -28.35
CA ALA A 372 44.42 37.02 -27.35
C ALA A 372 45.73 37.12 -28.15
N LYS A 373 46.41 38.26 -28.26
CA LYS A 373 47.46 38.84 -27.37
C LYS A 373 48.35 39.77 -28.26
N PRO A 374 49.47 40.37 -27.77
CA PRO A 374 49.66 41.38 -26.72
C PRO A 374 50.47 42.60 -27.24
N ASP A 375 50.58 43.69 -26.46
CA ASP A 375 51.86 44.37 -26.12
C ASP A 375 51.66 45.80 -25.55
N ALA A 376 52.44 46.03 -24.48
CA ALA A 376 53.10 47.25 -23.98
C ALA A 376 52.37 48.60 -23.77
N ASP A 377 52.62 49.11 -22.55
CA ASP A 377 52.88 50.49 -22.12
C ASP A 377 51.80 51.38 -21.46
N GLU A 378 52.22 51.79 -20.25
CA GLU A 378 52.07 53.05 -19.53
C GLU A 378 50.73 53.53 -18.96
N SER A 379 50.75 53.59 -17.62
CA SER A 379 50.26 54.69 -16.78
C SER A 379 48.75 54.93 -16.67
N SER A 380 48.21 54.67 -15.47
CA SER A 380 47.66 55.70 -14.58
C SER A 380 46.79 55.07 -13.49
N GLU A 381 47.08 55.51 -12.27
CA GLU A 381 46.33 55.21 -11.06
C GLU A 381 44.86 55.63 -11.18
N LYS A 382 43.95 54.80 -10.65
CA LYS A 382 42.84 55.26 -9.80
C LYS A 382 42.16 54.09 -9.10
N ASN A 383 42.24 54.15 -7.77
CA ASN A 383 41.43 53.42 -6.80
C ASN A 383 39.93 53.46 -7.14
N ILE A 384 39.20 52.41 -6.75
CA ILE A 384 37.99 52.43 -5.87
C ILE A 384 37.43 50.99 -5.77
N TYR A 385 37.49 50.41 -4.56
CA TYR A 385 36.69 49.25 -4.13
C TYR A 385 35.32 49.72 -3.64
N PRO A 386 34.20 48.98 -3.85
CA PRO A 386 32.99 49.18 -3.07
C PRO A 386 32.93 48.21 -1.88
N ALA A 387 32.69 48.81 -0.72
CA ALA A 387 32.53 48.19 0.59
C ALA A 387 31.19 47.46 0.76
N TYR A 388 31.24 46.35 1.50
CA TYR A 388 30.12 45.71 2.17
C TYR A 388 29.43 46.69 3.13
N LYS A 389 28.10 46.85 3.01
CA LYS A 389 27.26 47.50 4.04
C LYS A 389 26.38 46.47 4.74
N SER A 390 26.57 46.35 6.05
CA SER A 390 25.62 45.76 6.99
C SER A 390 24.47 46.73 7.27
N SER A 391 23.24 46.23 7.41
CA SER A 391 22.18 46.94 8.13
C SER A 391 21.69 46.10 9.31
N MET A 392 22.08 46.54 10.51
CA MET A 392 21.37 46.29 11.75
C MET A 392 20.11 47.16 11.79
N ALA A 393 18.97 46.58 12.16
CA ALA A 393 17.80 47.31 12.63
C ALA A 393 17.27 46.66 13.92
N THR A 394 17.78 47.20 15.02
CA THR A 394 17.14 47.53 16.31
C THR A 394 15.86 46.77 16.72
N MET A 395 16.02 45.86 17.69
CA MET A 395 14.97 45.45 18.63
C MET A 395 14.56 46.62 19.53
N LYS A 396 13.26 46.86 19.68
CA LYS A 396 12.67 47.52 20.85
C LYS A 396 11.49 46.70 21.38
N SER A 397 11.53 46.57 22.70
CA SER A 397 10.64 45.86 23.61
C SER A 397 9.20 46.37 23.65
N SER A 398 8.24 45.46 23.84
CA SER A 398 7.12 45.68 24.75
C SER A 398 6.58 44.36 25.31
N LEU A 399 6.71 44.21 26.63
CA LEU A 399 6.02 43.24 27.46
C LEU A 399 4.55 43.65 27.58
N VAL A 400 3.61 42.73 27.37
CA VAL A 400 2.34 42.69 28.13
C VAL A 400 1.92 41.23 28.34
N SER A 401 1.91 40.84 29.61
CA SER A 401 1.30 39.65 30.16
C SER A 401 -0.22 39.64 29.98
N LYS A 402 -0.81 38.49 29.66
CA LYS A 402 -2.14 38.11 30.16
C LYS A 402 -2.31 36.59 30.21
N SER A 403 -2.19 36.09 31.43
CA SER A 403 -2.67 34.82 31.93
C SER A 403 -4.19 34.70 31.75
N VAL A 404 -4.67 33.54 31.28
CA VAL A 404 -6.08 33.16 31.41
C VAL A 404 -6.13 31.87 32.22
N GLN A 405 -6.70 32.01 33.42
CA GLN A 405 -7.00 30.93 34.34
C GLN A 405 -8.24 30.15 33.89
N ILE A 406 -8.13 28.85 34.12
CA ILE A 406 -9.20 27.85 34.13
C ILE A 406 -10.26 28.24 35.18
N LYS A 407 -11.55 28.17 34.81
CA LYS A 407 -12.65 28.01 35.76
C LYS A 407 -13.70 27.03 35.23
N LEU A 408 -13.71 25.85 35.84
CA LEU A 408 -14.84 24.93 35.87
C LEU A 408 -16.06 25.61 36.49
N LYS A 409 -17.21 25.50 35.84
CA LYS A 409 -18.51 25.46 36.52
C LYS A 409 -19.45 24.48 35.82
N ARG A 410 -19.70 23.37 36.51
CA ARG A 410 -20.90 22.56 36.39
C ARG A 410 -22.12 23.47 36.61
N ASN A 411 -23.16 23.31 35.82
CA ASN A 411 -24.53 23.44 36.32
C ASN A 411 -25.44 22.46 35.59
N VAL A 412 -26.07 21.64 36.42
CA VAL A 412 -27.14 20.70 36.13
C VAL A 412 -28.44 21.50 36.11
N SER A 413 -29.29 21.27 35.10
CA SER A 413 -30.72 21.58 35.19
C SER A 413 -31.51 20.77 34.16
N THR A 414 -32.19 19.75 34.65
CA THR A 414 -33.49 19.26 34.14
C THR A 414 -34.57 19.71 35.14
N PRO A 415 -35.88 19.53 34.88
CA PRO A 415 -36.63 19.73 33.63
C PRO A 415 -37.86 20.65 33.85
N ASN A 416 -38.44 21.15 32.77
CA ASN A 416 -39.88 21.20 32.50
C ASN A 416 -40.12 21.59 31.04
#